data_AF-A0A3D3I547-F1
#
_entry.id   AF-A0A3D3I547-F1
#
_cell.length_a   1.000
_cell.length_b   1.000
_cell.length_c   1.000
_cell.angle_alpha   90.00
_cell.angle_beta   90.00
_cell.angle_gamma   90.00
#
_symmetry.space_group_name_H-M   'P 1'
#
loop_
_entity.id
_entity.type
_entity.pdbx_description
1 polymer ?
#
loop_
_entity_poly.entity_id
_entity_poly.type
_entity_poly.pdbx_seq_one_letter_code
_entity_poly.pdbx_strand_id
1 'polypeptide(L)'
;MVFDMPDLNRASSVAAGLFNPITGKRIVKTWKADEMFSYLIDFYRSVEKEYHIQFFNTSPLYTPFKTIEEQNEWMGRSSDADYSRYIEALHTNSAFARQVKNPLGGLLLKQCGYIDTTVFSDALRDYLKRKDALLDEDLHEHELKTDKNAVIYRNWRARRIIFCTGEMAKQTSFFSWLPIRPLKGETLTIATNEPVEVIYNRGVYVVPHLWKVGATYTHDTSPSITEVGKVELTDKLNELIAFPYSVVNQQWGFRPT
;
A
#
# COMPACT_ATOMS: atom_id res chain seq x y z
N MET A 1 -17.38 18.23 8.47
CA MET A 1 -17.83 18.02 7.08
C MET A 1 -16.62 17.64 6.25
N VAL A 2 -16.72 16.56 5.49
CA VAL A 2 -15.71 16.07 4.54
C VAL A 2 -16.24 16.32 3.13
N PHE A 3 -15.38 16.85 2.25
CA PHE A 3 -15.65 17.03 0.83
C PHE A 3 -14.72 16.07 0.10
N ASP A 4 -15.26 15.13 -0.67
CA ASP A 4 -14.46 14.12 -1.35
C ASP A 4 -15.14 13.61 -2.62
N MET A 5 -14.38 13.56 -3.72
CA MET A 5 -14.75 12.92 -4.97
C MET A 5 -13.74 11.81 -5.29
N PRO A 6 -14.05 10.54 -4.98
CA PRO A 6 -13.10 9.43 -5.11
C PRO A 6 -12.49 9.27 -6.51
N ASP A 7 -13.24 9.63 -7.56
CA ASP A 7 -12.78 9.49 -8.94
C ASP A 7 -11.59 10.42 -9.29
N LEU A 8 -11.38 11.48 -8.51
CA LEU A 8 -10.26 12.40 -8.73
C LEU A 8 -8.91 11.82 -8.26
N ASN A 9 -8.91 10.88 -7.31
CA ASN A 9 -7.68 10.31 -6.77
C ASN A 9 -7.79 8.80 -6.52
N ARG A 10 -6.96 8.04 -7.24
CA ARG A 10 -7.02 6.58 -7.28
C ARG A 10 -6.01 5.89 -6.38
N ALA A 11 -5.16 6.62 -5.65
CA ALA A 11 -4.03 6.04 -4.93
C ALA A 11 -4.47 4.95 -3.93
N SER A 12 -5.48 5.23 -3.13
CA SER A 12 -5.99 4.30 -2.11
C SER A 12 -6.74 3.12 -2.72
N SER A 13 -7.59 3.34 -3.74
CA SER A 13 -8.38 2.27 -4.38
C SER A 13 -7.54 1.30 -5.23
N VAL A 14 -6.36 1.74 -5.66
CA VAL A 14 -5.41 0.92 -6.42
C VAL A 14 -4.44 0.20 -5.51
N ALA A 15 -4.14 0.73 -4.33
CA ALA A 15 -3.18 0.15 -3.39
C ALA A 15 -3.51 -1.30 -3.04
N ALA A 16 -2.46 -2.07 -2.74
CA ALA A 16 -2.59 -3.38 -2.12
C ALA A 16 -2.63 -3.31 -0.58
N GLY A 17 -2.49 -2.10 -0.02
CA GLY A 17 -2.51 -1.85 1.43
C GLY A 17 -1.45 -2.59 2.25
N LEU A 18 -0.35 -3.03 1.61
CA LEU A 18 0.72 -3.79 2.25
C LEU A 18 1.38 -3.02 3.38
N PHE A 19 1.63 -3.72 4.50
CA PHE A 19 2.47 -3.25 5.58
C PHE A 19 3.49 -4.33 5.97
N ASN A 20 4.74 -3.92 6.17
CA ASN A 20 5.83 -4.78 6.63
C ASN A 20 6.91 -3.96 7.36
N PRO A 21 7.47 -4.48 8.47
CA PRO A 21 8.37 -3.74 9.34
C PRO A 21 9.80 -3.68 8.80
N ILE A 22 10.13 -4.53 7.84
CA ILE A 22 11.44 -4.58 7.18
C ILE A 22 11.19 -4.52 5.66
N THR A 23 11.60 -3.43 5.02
CA THR A 23 11.20 -3.10 3.64
C THR A 23 12.30 -2.44 2.81
N GLY A 24 12.00 -2.19 1.53
CA GLY A 24 12.85 -1.45 0.61
C GLY A 24 13.91 -2.29 -0.11
N LYS A 25 14.60 -1.65 -1.06
CA LYS A 25 15.61 -2.31 -1.93
C LYS A 25 16.79 -2.90 -1.16
N ARG A 26 17.11 -2.34 0.00
CA ARG A 26 18.22 -2.78 0.88
C ARG A 26 17.73 -3.61 2.07
N ILE A 27 16.43 -3.91 2.14
CA ILE A 27 15.78 -4.61 3.26
C ILE A 27 16.22 -3.98 4.60
N VAL A 28 15.54 -2.93 5.03
CA VAL A 28 15.88 -2.20 6.26
C VAL A 28 14.67 -2.06 7.17
N LYS A 29 14.92 -1.99 8.48
CA LYS A 29 13.88 -1.74 9.47
C LYS A 29 13.24 -0.38 9.17
N THR A 30 11.92 -0.36 9.07
CA THR A 30 11.14 0.86 8.89
C THR A 30 11.41 1.80 10.07
N TRP A 31 11.54 3.10 9.78
CA TRP A 31 11.73 4.10 10.84
C TRP A 31 10.59 4.00 11.87
N LYS A 32 10.94 3.96 13.16
CA LYS A 32 10.00 3.74 14.27
C LYS A 32 9.13 2.47 14.17
N ALA A 33 9.60 1.41 13.50
CA ALA A 33 8.85 0.16 13.37
C ALA A 33 8.31 -0.35 14.72
N ASP A 34 9.12 -0.27 15.79
CA ASP A 34 8.75 -0.77 17.12
C ASP A 34 7.54 -0.04 17.73
N GLU A 35 7.48 1.28 17.55
CA GLU A 35 6.36 2.11 18.00
C GLU A 35 5.15 1.92 17.08
N MET A 36 5.37 1.96 15.76
CA MET A 36 4.31 2.00 14.77
C MET A 36 3.58 0.66 14.61
N PHE A 37 4.30 -0.46 14.55
CA PHE A 37 3.68 -1.76 14.26
C PHE A 37 2.86 -2.28 15.44
N SER A 38 3.32 -2.00 16.67
CA SER A 38 2.56 -2.30 17.89
C SER A 38 1.23 -1.56 17.87
N TYR A 39 1.25 -0.24 17.60
CA TYR A 39 0.04 0.57 17.52
C TYR A 39 -0.86 0.21 16.33
N LEU A 40 -0.27 -0.08 15.17
CA LEU A 40 -0.98 -0.36 13.91
C LEU A 40 -1.95 -1.53 14.05
N ILE A 41 -1.50 -2.63 14.65
CA ILE A 41 -2.31 -3.84 14.82
C ILE A 41 -3.50 -3.55 15.73
N ASP A 42 -3.25 -2.95 16.90
CA ASP A 42 -4.30 -2.63 17.86
C ASP A 42 -5.31 -1.63 17.29
N PHE A 43 -4.82 -0.61 16.59
CA PHE A 43 -5.63 0.41 15.95
C PHE A 43 -6.58 -0.22 14.93
N TYR A 44 -6.07 -0.94 13.92
CA TYR A 44 -6.94 -1.46 12.87
C TYR A 44 -7.90 -2.54 13.38
N ARG A 45 -7.50 -3.38 14.34
CA ARG A 45 -8.41 -4.32 15.00
C ARG A 45 -9.50 -3.61 15.80
N SER A 46 -9.20 -2.48 16.43
CA SER A 46 -10.21 -1.67 17.13
C SER A 46 -11.23 -1.07 16.16
N VAL A 47 -10.77 -0.62 14.99
CA VAL A 47 -11.64 -0.09 13.92
C VAL A 47 -12.53 -1.18 13.32
N GLU A 48 -12.00 -2.37 13.01
CA GLU A 48 -12.81 -3.51 12.57
C GLU A 48 -13.94 -3.83 13.57
N LYS A 49 -13.62 -3.80 14.87
CA LYS A 49 -14.59 -4.04 15.94
C LYS A 49 -15.63 -2.93 16.07
N GLU A 50 -15.21 -1.67 16.01
CA GLU A 50 -16.10 -0.51 16.16
C GLU A 50 -17.10 -0.39 15.00
N TYR A 51 -16.65 -0.68 13.77
CA TYR A 51 -17.47 -0.52 12.57
C TYR A 51 -18.06 -1.83 12.05
N HIS A 52 -17.76 -2.98 12.70
CA HIS A 52 -18.21 -4.32 12.29
C HIS A 52 -17.85 -4.66 10.84
N ILE A 53 -16.62 -4.35 10.45
CA ILE A 53 -16.07 -4.59 9.11
C ILE A 53 -14.79 -5.41 9.21
N GLN A 54 -14.48 -6.19 8.19
CA GLN A 54 -13.22 -6.92 8.07
C GLN A 54 -12.43 -6.38 6.88
N PHE A 55 -11.23 -5.88 7.13
CA PHE A 55 -10.33 -5.33 6.11
C PHE A 55 -8.86 -5.45 6.48
N PHE A 56 -8.54 -5.71 7.76
CA PHE A 56 -7.18 -5.82 8.25
C PHE A 56 -6.75 -7.29 8.32
N ASN A 57 -5.83 -7.65 7.43
CA ASN A 57 -5.41 -9.02 7.20
C ASN A 57 -3.93 -9.17 7.57
N THR A 58 -3.65 -9.98 8.59
CA THR A 58 -2.28 -10.36 8.95
C THR A 58 -1.85 -11.55 8.10
N SER A 59 -0.68 -11.47 7.50
CA SER A 59 -0.08 -12.55 6.71
C SER A 59 1.43 -12.48 6.84
N PRO A 60 2.15 -13.61 6.96
CA PRO A 60 3.58 -13.58 6.82
C PRO A 60 3.96 -13.07 5.43
N LEU A 61 5.14 -12.47 5.33
CA LEU A 61 5.69 -11.96 4.08
C LEU A 61 7.05 -12.60 3.82
N TYR A 62 7.17 -13.29 2.69
CA TYR A 62 8.40 -13.93 2.26
C TYR A 62 9.11 -13.09 1.20
N THR A 63 10.35 -12.69 1.49
CA THR A 63 11.23 -11.91 0.60
C THR A 63 12.41 -12.79 0.17
N PRO A 64 12.36 -13.38 -1.03
CA PRO A 64 13.49 -14.14 -1.56
C PRO A 64 14.71 -13.26 -1.84
N PHE A 65 15.89 -13.77 -1.50
CA PHE A 65 17.15 -13.07 -1.79
C PHE A 65 17.40 -13.00 -3.30
N LYS A 66 17.96 -11.88 -3.75
CA LYS A 66 18.35 -11.66 -5.15
C LYS A 66 19.78 -12.09 -5.41
N THR A 67 20.66 -11.95 -4.42
CA THR A 67 22.08 -12.23 -4.58
C THR A 67 22.64 -12.98 -3.37
N ILE A 68 23.83 -13.57 -3.53
CA ILE A 68 24.54 -14.27 -2.46
C ILE A 68 24.98 -13.28 -1.36
N GLU A 69 25.34 -12.06 -1.75
CA GLU A 69 25.70 -10.99 -0.83
C GLU A 69 24.54 -10.64 0.11
N GLU A 70 23.32 -10.55 -0.43
CA GLU A 70 22.11 -10.30 0.36
C GLU A 70 21.84 -11.44 1.35
N GLN A 71 21.98 -12.69 0.90
CA GLN A 71 21.87 -13.86 1.78
C GLN A 71 22.89 -13.80 2.92
N ASN A 72 24.17 -13.56 2.62
CA ASN A 72 25.25 -13.49 3.60
C ASN A 72 25.04 -12.35 4.60
N GLU A 73 24.59 -11.18 4.14
CA GLU A 73 24.28 -10.04 4.99
C GLU A 73 23.20 -10.41 6.02
N TRP A 74 22.14 -11.08 5.57
CA TRP A 74 21.03 -11.46 6.44
C TRP A 74 21.32 -12.64 7.36
N MET A 75 22.23 -13.53 6.97
CA MET A 75 22.75 -14.54 7.90
C MET A 75 23.38 -13.90 9.14
N GLY A 76 24.08 -12.77 8.99
CA GLY A 76 24.63 -12.02 10.13
C GLY A 76 23.60 -11.15 10.87
N ARG A 77 22.74 -10.44 10.14
CA ARG A 77 21.78 -9.47 10.72
C ARG A 77 20.54 -10.11 11.34
N SER A 78 20.18 -11.34 10.95
CA SER A 78 18.93 -11.97 11.41
C SER A 78 18.89 -12.24 12.92
N SER A 79 20.06 -12.43 13.54
CA SER A 79 20.18 -12.61 15.00
C SER A 79 20.26 -11.30 15.79
N ASP A 80 20.37 -10.16 15.12
CA ASP A 80 20.40 -8.85 15.79
C ASP A 80 19.05 -8.58 16.46
N ALA A 81 19.09 -8.09 17.70
CA ALA A 81 17.92 -7.75 18.50
C ALA A 81 16.99 -6.76 17.76
N ASP A 82 17.55 -5.90 16.92
CA ASP A 82 16.78 -4.94 16.13
C ASP A 82 15.86 -5.59 15.09
N TYR A 83 16.19 -6.80 14.62
CA TYR A 83 15.52 -7.48 13.50
C TYR A 83 14.81 -8.78 13.90
N SER A 84 15.37 -9.53 14.86
CA SER A 84 14.87 -10.85 15.29
C SER A 84 13.39 -10.84 15.70
N ARG A 85 12.88 -9.71 16.21
CA ARG A 85 11.45 -9.56 16.55
C ARG A 85 10.50 -9.53 15.34
N TYR A 86 11.02 -9.29 14.14
CA TYR A 86 10.26 -9.21 12.88
C TYR A 86 10.55 -10.36 11.93
N ILE A 87 11.63 -11.11 12.17
CA ILE A 87 11.97 -12.29 11.38
C ILE A 87 11.32 -13.51 12.03
N GLU A 88 10.60 -14.27 11.22
CA GLU A 88 10.05 -15.55 11.60
C GLU A 88 11.03 -16.66 11.28
N ALA A 89 11.59 -16.66 10.07
CA ALA A 89 12.60 -17.61 9.63
C ALA A 89 13.54 -16.99 8.59
N LEU A 90 14.78 -17.48 8.58
CA LEU A 90 15.73 -17.25 7.50
C LEU A 90 15.97 -18.59 6.79
N HIS A 91 15.79 -18.60 5.47
CA HIS A 91 16.03 -19.76 4.63
C HIS A 91 17.29 -19.51 3.79
N THR A 92 18.29 -20.38 3.94
CA THR A 92 19.52 -20.36 3.13
C THR A 92 19.42 -21.20 1.85
N ASN A 93 18.30 -21.90 1.68
CA ASN A 93 17.97 -22.70 0.50
C ASN A 93 16.52 -22.40 0.11
N SER A 94 16.08 -22.88 -1.05
CA SER A 94 14.71 -22.69 -1.53
C SER A 94 13.67 -23.08 -0.49
N ALA A 95 12.72 -22.17 -0.25
CA ALA A 95 11.52 -22.36 0.54
C ALA A 95 10.29 -22.13 -0.36
N PHE A 96 9.14 -22.76 -0.08
CA PHE A 96 7.96 -22.62 -0.97
C PHE A 96 8.28 -22.97 -2.44
N ALA A 97 9.15 -23.96 -2.69
CA ALA A 97 9.73 -24.22 -4.01
C ALA A 97 8.72 -24.49 -5.14
N ARG A 98 7.51 -24.95 -4.79
CA ARG A 98 6.40 -25.12 -5.76
C ARG A 98 5.75 -23.81 -6.18
N GLN A 99 5.93 -22.76 -5.38
CA GLN A 99 5.24 -21.49 -5.50
C GLN A 99 6.17 -20.35 -5.91
N VAL A 100 7.44 -20.40 -5.51
CA VAL A 100 8.42 -19.30 -5.66
C VAL A 100 9.74 -19.79 -6.25
N LYS A 101 10.33 -19.00 -7.14
CA LYS A 101 11.65 -19.22 -7.74
C LYS A 101 12.74 -18.56 -6.89
N ASN A 102 13.33 -19.30 -5.96
CA ASN A 102 14.23 -18.76 -4.93
C ASN A 102 15.39 -19.72 -4.56
N PRO A 103 16.34 -19.98 -5.47
CA PRO A 103 17.44 -20.91 -5.20
C PRO A 103 18.28 -20.54 -3.97
N LEU A 104 18.38 -19.24 -3.67
CA LEU A 104 19.12 -18.70 -2.52
C LEU A 104 18.29 -18.62 -1.22
N GLY A 105 17.05 -19.08 -1.22
CA GLY A 105 16.15 -18.88 -0.07
C GLY A 105 15.72 -17.43 0.11
N GLY A 106 15.61 -16.96 1.35
CA GLY A 106 14.98 -15.68 1.67
C GLY A 106 14.58 -15.50 3.14
N LEU A 107 13.99 -14.35 3.43
CA LEU A 107 13.47 -14.00 4.75
C LEU A 107 11.96 -14.19 4.81
N LEU A 108 11.51 -14.94 5.81
CA LEU A 108 10.11 -14.96 6.22
C LEU A 108 9.92 -13.96 7.36
N LEU A 109 9.07 -12.97 7.14
CA LEU A 109 8.78 -11.90 8.07
C LEU A 109 7.41 -12.10 8.72
N LYS A 110 7.33 -11.78 10.01
CA LYS A 110 6.09 -11.69 10.80
C LYS A 110 5.69 -10.24 11.02
N GLN A 111 4.51 -10.01 11.62
CA GLN A 111 3.91 -8.68 11.77
C GLN A 111 3.73 -7.95 10.43
N CYS A 112 3.44 -8.71 9.39
CA CYS A 112 3.16 -8.24 8.05
C CYS A 112 1.69 -8.47 7.71
N GLY A 113 1.26 -7.91 6.60
CA GLY A 113 -0.08 -8.13 6.09
C GLY A 113 -0.50 -7.06 5.11
N TYR A 114 -1.80 -6.91 4.97
CA TYR A 114 -2.40 -5.87 4.16
C TYR A 114 -3.71 -5.34 4.76
N ILE A 115 -4.04 -4.12 4.38
CA ILE A 115 -5.33 -3.48 4.58
C ILE A 115 -6.05 -3.58 3.23
N ASP A 116 -7.25 -4.14 3.19
CA ASP A 116 -8.13 -3.94 2.04
C ASP A 116 -8.59 -2.48 2.05
N THR A 117 -7.86 -1.64 1.31
CA THR A 117 -8.05 -0.20 1.31
C THR A 117 -9.39 0.20 0.71
N THR A 118 -9.93 -0.58 -0.23
CA THR A 118 -11.26 -0.33 -0.80
C THR A 118 -12.32 -0.59 0.25
N VAL A 119 -12.31 -1.76 0.90
CA VAL A 119 -13.28 -2.08 1.97
C VAL A 119 -13.21 -1.06 3.10
N PHE A 120 -12.00 -0.67 3.51
CA PHE A 120 -11.82 0.31 4.56
C PHE A 120 -12.33 1.71 4.17
N SER A 121 -11.98 2.20 2.97
CA SER A 121 -12.42 3.51 2.48
C SER A 121 -13.94 3.56 2.26
N ASP A 122 -14.54 2.52 1.71
CA ASP A 122 -15.98 2.44 1.48
C ASP A 122 -16.74 2.45 2.81
N ALA A 123 -16.29 1.66 3.79
CA ALA A 123 -16.91 1.63 5.11
C ALA A 123 -16.82 2.99 5.84
N LEU A 124 -15.70 3.70 5.71
CA LEU A 124 -15.55 5.04 6.29
C LEU A 124 -16.44 6.06 5.59
N ARG A 125 -16.54 6.01 4.26
CA ARG A 125 -17.45 6.87 3.49
C ARG A 125 -18.89 6.62 3.90
N ASP A 126 -19.32 5.37 4.00
CA ASP A 126 -20.66 5.00 4.47
C ASP A 126 -20.94 5.47 5.89
N TYR A 127 -19.96 5.36 6.79
CA TYR A 127 -20.07 5.90 8.14
C TYR A 127 -20.28 7.42 8.13
N LEU A 128 -19.49 8.16 7.35
CA LEU A 128 -19.62 9.62 7.25
C LEU A 128 -20.94 10.04 6.59
N LYS A 129 -21.43 9.31 5.58
CA LYS A 129 -22.75 9.52 4.97
C LYS A 129 -23.87 9.37 6.00
N ARG A 130 -23.85 8.31 6.80
CA ARG A 130 -24.85 8.09 7.88
C ARG A 130 -24.81 9.17 8.99
N LYS A 131 -23.73 9.93 9.07
CA LYS A 131 -23.55 11.04 10.02
C LYS A 131 -23.84 12.42 9.40
N ASP A 132 -24.33 12.46 8.15
CA ASP A 132 -24.46 13.69 7.37
C ASP A 132 -23.16 14.52 7.39
N ALA A 133 -22.02 13.83 7.35
CA ALA A 133 -20.68 14.38 7.53
C ALA A 133 -19.80 14.26 6.28
N LEU A 134 -20.37 13.80 5.16
CA LEU A 134 -19.73 13.71 3.85
C LEU A 134 -20.58 14.41 2.78
N LEU A 135 -19.93 15.17 1.91
CA LEU A 135 -20.48 15.69 0.67
C LEU A 135 -19.70 15.11 -0.50
N ASP A 136 -20.40 14.52 -1.46
CA ASP A 136 -19.85 13.97 -2.71
C ASP A 136 -19.59 15.11 -3.72
N GLU A 137 -18.79 16.08 -3.32
CA GLU A 137 -18.42 17.28 -4.08
C GLU A 137 -16.95 17.63 -3.86
N ASP A 138 -16.33 18.30 -4.84
CA ASP A 138 -15.02 18.91 -4.64
C ASP A 138 -15.12 20.20 -3.81
N LEU A 139 -14.01 20.55 -3.17
CA LEU A 139 -13.87 21.85 -2.52
C LEU A 139 -13.31 22.88 -3.51
N HIS A 140 -14.07 23.95 -3.76
CA HIS A 140 -13.61 25.05 -4.60
C HIS A 140 -12.88 26.13 -3.80
N GLU A 141 -11.55 26.19 -3.93
CA GLU A 141 -10.73 27.10 -3.11
C GLU A 141 -11.07 28.59 -3.24
N HIS A 142 -11.54 29.04 -4.41
CA HIS A 142 -11.91 30.44 -4.61
C HIS A 142 -13.13 30.88 -3.78
N GLU A 143 -13.93 29.92 -3.28
CA GLU A 143 -15.06 30.18 -2.37
C GLU A 143 -14.64 30.14 -0.89
N LEU A 144 -13.41 29.72 -0.58
CA LEU A 144 -12.89 29.71 0.80
C LEU A 144 -12.56 31.11 1.29
N LYS A 145 -13.04 31.42 2.49
CA LYS A 145 -12.66 32.62 3.24
C LYS A 145 -12.03 32.21 4.56
N THR A 146 -10.79 32.61 4.77
CA THR A 146 -10.05 32.29 6.00
C THR A 146 -9.82 33.56 6.80
N ASP A 147 -10.07 33.48 8.12
CA ASP A 147 -9.70 34.50 9.10
C ASP A 147 -8.90 33.85 10.24
N LYS A 148 -8.46 34.63 11.24
CA LYS A 148 -7.64 34.13 12.36
C LYS A 148 -8.32 33.01 13.18
N ASN A 149 -9.65 32.99 13.21
CA ASN A 149 -10.45 32.18 14.11
C ASN A 149 -11.34 31.15 13.38
N ALA A 150 -11.56 31.33 12.08
CA ALA A 150 -12.48 30.52 11.32
C ALA A 150 -12.09 30.35 9.84
N VAL A 151 -12.59 29.26 9.29
CA VAL A 151 -12.66 28.97 7.86
C VAL A 151 -14.14 28.96 7.49
N ILE A 152 -14.52 29.73 6.49
CA ILE A 152 -15.88 29.79 5.95
C ILE A 152 -15.83 29.25 4.51
N TYR A 153 -16.71 28.31 4.20
CA TYR A 153 -16.91 27.75 2.86
C TYR A 153 -18.41 27.64 2.59
N ARG A 154 -18.95 28.44 1.66
CA ARG A 154 -20.40 28.54 1.42
C ARG A 154 -21.17 28.74 2.75
N ASN A 155 -22.01 27.77 3.13
CA ASN A 155 -22.79 27.75 4.36
C ASN A 155 -22.07 27.11 5.58
N TRP A 156 -20.85 26.62 5.40
CA TRP A 156 -20.06 25.96 6.45
C TRP A 156 -19.13 26.94 7.16
N ARG A 157 -19.07 26.83 8.49
CA ARG A 157 -18.09 27.54 9.34
C ARG A 157 -17.37 26.54 10.24
N ALA A 158 -16.05 26.52 10.17
CA ALA A 158 -15.19 25.64 10.98
C ALA A 158 -14.03 26.41 11.60
N ARG A 159 -13.40 25.85 12.63
CA ARG A 159 -12.18 26.44 13.22
C ARG A 159 -10.93 26.19 12.38
N ARG A 160 -10.94 25.09 11.63
CA ARG A 160 -9.81 24.56 10.86
C ARG A 160 -10.32 23.87 9.60
N ILE A 161 -9.45 23.80 8.61
CA ILE A 161 -9.59 22.98 7.41
C ILE A 161 -8.35 22.08 7.33
N ILE A 162 -8.53 20.84 6.88
CA ILE A 162 -7.48 19.85 6.72
C ILE A 162 -7.54 19.36 5.27
N PHE A 163 -6.44 19.48 4.55
CA PHE A 163 -6.33 19.01 3.17
C PHE A 163 -5.72 17.62 3.14
N CYS A 164 -6.49 16.65 2.66
CA CYS A 164 -6.09 15.25 2.49
C CYS A 164 -6.06 14.86 1.00
N THR A 165 -5.61 15.77 0.13
CA THR A 165 -5.82 15.70 -1.33
C THR A 165 -4.76 14.92 -2.10
N GLY A 166 -3.83 14.25 -1.39
CA GLY A 166 -2.78 13.45 -2.00
C GLY A 166 -1.95 14.25 -3.02
N GLU A 167 -1.81 13.73 -4.24
CA GLU A 167 -0.99 14.38 -5.27
C GLU A 167 -1.59 15.71 -5.76
N MET A 168 -2.91 15.86 -5.64
CA MET A 168 -3.61 17.09 -6.03
C MET A 168 -3.27 18.28 -5.14
N ALA A 169 -2.57 18.08 -4.01
CA ALA A 169 -2.03 19.17 -3.21
C ALA A 169 -1.18 20.14 -4.04
N LYS A 170 -0.54 19.68 -5.13
CA LYS A 170 0.20 20.53 -6.08
C LYS A 170 -0.68 21.54 -6.83
N GLN A 171 -1.99 21.27 -6.94
CA GLN A 171 -2.97 22.11 -7.63
C GLN A 171 -3.57 23.18 -6.70
N THR A 172 -3.34 23.04 -5.39
CA THR A 172 -3.88 23.95 -4.38
C THR A 172 -3.09 25.25 -4.30
N SER A 173 -3.76 26.36 -4.01
CA SER A 173 -3.11 27.65 -3.75
C SER A 173 -2.28 27.63 -2.46
N PHE A 174 -2.62 26.74 -1.51
CA PHE A 174 -1.96 26.64 -0.21
C PHE A 174 -0.66 25.80 -0.22
N PHE A 175 -0.59 24.78 -1.07
CA PHE A 175 0.46 23.76 -1.02
C PHE A 175 1.15 23.50 -2.35
N SER A 176 0.88 24.28 -3.40
CA SER A 176 1.57 24.19 -4.71
C SER A 176 3.09 24.36 -4.62
N TRP A 177 3.61 24.94 -3.55
CA TRP A 177 5.06 25.05 -3.28
C TRP A 177 5.69 23.75 -2.75
N LEU A 178 4.90 22.76 -2.32
CA LEU A 178 5.43 21.47 -1.89
C LEU A 178 6.06 20.74 -3.09
N PRO A 179 7.24 20.11 -2.93
CA PRO A 179 7.96 19.47 -4.03
C PRO A 179 7.38 18.08 -4.38
N ILE A 180 6.04 17.97 -4.44
CA ILE A 180 5.35 16.72 -4.75
C ILE A 180 5.64 16.33 -6.20
N ARG A 181 6.18 15.14 -6.39
CA ARG A 181 6.45 14.53 -7.69
C ARG A 181 5.54 13.32 -7.83
N PRO A 182 4.40 13.43 -8.55
CA PRO A 182 3.52 12.29 -8.77
C PRO A 182 4.30 11.13 -9.39
N LEU A 183 4.18 9.95 -8.77
CA LEU A 183 4.82 8.73 -9.25
C LEU A 183 3.74 7.71 -9.58
N LYS A 184 3.59 7.41 -10.86
CA LYS A 184 2.59 6.46 -11.32
C LYS A 184 2.96 5.05 -10.89
N GLY A 185 1.95 4.34 -10.41
CA GLY A 185 2.04 2.93 -10.08
C GLY A 185 0.89 2.19 -10.72
N GLU A 186 1.24 1.14 -11.44
CA GLU A 186 0.29 0.18 -11.98
C GLU A 186 0.36 -1.14 -11.21
N THR A 187 -0.77 -1.84 -11.16
CA THR A 187 -0.94 -3.14 -10.51
C THR A 187 -1.74 -4.05 -11.41
N LEU A 188 -1.52 -5.36 -11.27
CA LEU A 188 -2.36 -6.40 -11.88
C LEU A 188 -3.21 -7.05 -10.81
N THR A 189 -4.40 -7.51 -11.19
CA THR A 189 -5.11 -8.56 -10.48
C THR A 189 -4.93 -9.85 -11.27
N ILE A 190 -4.54 -10.93 -10.60
CA ILE A 190 -4.36 -12.24 -11.20
C ILE A 190 -5.45 -13.21 -10.72
N ALA A 191 -5.63 -14.32 -11.43
CA ALA A 191 -6.40 -15.47 -10.98
C ALA A 191 -5.52 -16.72 -11.02
N THR A 192 -5.60 -17.54 -9.98
CA THR A 192 -4.86 -18.80 -9.86
C THR A 192 -5.63 -19.78 -8.96
N ASN A 193 -5.33 -21.07 -9.12
CA ASN A 193 -5.84 -22.14 -8.24
C ASN A 193 -4.80 -22.55 -7.19
N GLU A 194 -3.62 -21.93 -7.19
CA GLU A 194 -2.57 -22.23 -6.22
C GLU A 194 -2.97 -21.70 -4.82
N PRO A 195 -2.93 -22.53 -3.76
CA PRO A 195 -3.26 -22.11 -2.40
C PRO A 195 -2.10 -21.33 -1.78
N VAL A 196 -1.99 -20.05 -2.14
CA VAL A 196 -0.99 -19.13 -1.60
C VAL A 196 -1.54 -18.46 -0.34
N GLU A 197 -0.84 -18.61 0.79
CA GLU A 197 -1.20 -18.01 2.09
C GLU A 197 -0.11 -17.05 2.63
N VAL A 198 0.92 -16.79 1.83
CA VAL A 198 2.07 -15.94 2.18
C VAL A 198 2.17 -14.82 1.15
N ILE A 199 2.45 -13.60 1.60
CA ILE A 199 2.76 -12.50 0.68
C ILE A 199 4.16 -12.74 0.13
N TYR A 200 4.31 -12.85 -1.18
CA TYR A 200 5.63 -12.89 -1.81
C TYR A 200 6.06 -11.49 -2.22
N ASN A 201 7.33 -11.13 -1.99
CA ASN A 201 7.84 -9.81 -2.36
C ASN A 201 9.28 -9.89 -2.87
N ARG A 202 9.48 -9.73 -4.18
CA ARG A 202 10.80 -9.53 -4.79
C ARG A 202 10.67 -8.69 -6.06
N GLY A 203 10.82 -7.37 -5.92
CA GLY A 203 10.68 -6.44 -7.04
C GLY A 203 9.21 -6.17 -7.42
N VAL A 204 8.38 -7.20 -7.41
CA VAL A 204 6.92 -7.11 -7.27
C VAL A 204 6.45 -7.88 -6.03
N TYR A 205 5.32 -7.47 -5.49
CA TYR A 205 4.58 -8.22 -4.48
C TYR A 205 3.48 -9.07 -5.11
N VAL A 206 3.09 -10.15 -4.43
CA VAL A 206 1.87 -10.94 -4.69
C VAL A 206 1.12 -11.05 -3.38
N VAL A 207 -0.07 -10.44 -3.31
CA VAL A 207 -0.90 -10.46 -2.10
C VAL A 207 -1.98 -11.54 -2.24
N PRO A 208 -1.95 -12.62 -1.44
CA PRO A 208 -2.98 -13.65 -1.50
C PRO A 208 -4.36 -13.09 -1.12
N HIS A 209 -5.42 -13.75 -1.57
CA HIS A 209 -6.83 -13.36 -1.40
C HIS A 209 -7.26 -12.09 -2.15
N LEU A 210 -6.42 -11.05 -2.20
CA LEU A 210 -6.60 -9.89 -3.10
C LEU A 210 -6.12 -10.18 -4.53
N TRP A 211 -5.25 -11.17 -4.68
CA TRP A 211 -4.53 -11.52 -5.92
C TRP A 211 -3.93 -10.32 -6.63
N LYS A 212 -3.48 -9.33 -5.86
CA LYS A 212 -2.92 -8.09 -6.38
C LYS A 212 -1.41 -8.22 -6.53
N VAL A 213 -0.92 -7.87 -7.70
CA VAL A 213 0.49 -7.89 -8.07
C VAL A 213 0.94 -6.49 -8.39
N GLY A 214 2.03 -6.05 -7.78
CA GLY A 214 2.50 -4.71 -8.03
C GLY A 214 3.87 -4.40 -7.47
N ALA A 215 4.40 -3.21 -7.71
CA ALA A 215 3.83 -2.21 -8.60
C ALA A 215 4.93 -1.63 -9.49
N THR A 216 4.53 -0.98 -10.58
CA THR A 216 5.44 -0.13 -11.33
C THR A 216 5.73 1.17 -10.56
N TYR A 217 6.82 1.82 -10.96
CA TYR A 217 7.28 3.09 -10.41
C TYR A 217 7.79 3.97 -11.56
N THR A 218 6.88 4.68 -12.22
CA THR A 218 7.19 5.44 -13.45
C THR A 218 6.87 6.93 -13.30
N HIS A 219 7.60 7.76 -14.04
CA HIS A 219 7.32 9.19 -14.20
C HIS A 219 6.34 9.48 -15.35
N ASP A 220 5.74 8.44 -15.93
CA ASP A 220 4.64 8.58 -16.88
C ASP A 220 3.46 9.27 -16.19
N THR A 221 2.96 10.34 -16.79
CA THR A 221 1.89 11.18 -16.26
C THR A 221 0.52 10.86 -16.87
N SER A 222 0.42 9.86 -17.74
CA SER A 222 -0.85 9.47 -18.35
C SER A 222 -1.80 8.85 -17.32
N PRO A 223 -3.06 9.29 -17.24
CA PRO A 223 -4.06 8.75 -16.33
C PRO A 223 -4.72 7.49 -16.93
N SER A 224 -3.92 6.51 -17.33
CA SER A 224 -4.38 5.26 -17.94
C SER A 224 -3.48 4.10 -17.57
N ILE A 225 -3.97 2.87 -17.74
CA ILE A 225 -3.08 1.70 -17.75
C ILE A 225 -2.18 1.74 -18.99
N THR A 226 -1.06 1.02 -18.95
CA THR A 226 -0.15 0.90 -20.09
C THR A 226 0.22 -0.56 -20.37
N GLU A 227 0.40 -0.90 -21.65
CA GLU A 227 0.90 -2.23 -22.02
C GLU A 227 2.32 -2.45 -21.50
N VAL A 228 3.15 -1.40 -21.51
CA VAL A 228 4.51 -1.44 -20.96
C VAL A 228 4.48 -1.81 -19.48
N GLY A 229 3.59 -1.20 -18.68
CA GLY A 229 3.44 -1.53 -17.27
C GLY A 229 2.95 -2.97 -17.03
N LYS A 230 2.05 -3.46 -17.88
CA LYS A 230 1.56 -4.85 -17.83
C LYS A 230 2.69 -5.85 -18.09
N VAL A 231 3.48 -5.62 -19.14
CA VAL A 231 4.64 -6.45 -19.49
C VAL A 231 5.66 -6.43 -18.36
N GLU A 232 6.03 -5.26 -17.85
CA GLU A 232 6.98 -5.12 -16.73
C GLU A 232 6.54 -5.92 -15.49
N LEU A 233 5.27 -5.81 -15.11
CA LEU A 233 4.72 -6.53 -13.96
C LEU A 233 4.67 -8.04 -14.20
N THR A 234 4.30 -8.46 -15.42
CA THR A 234 4.21 -9.87 -15.80
C THR A 234 5.60 -10.52 -15.82
N ASP A 235 6.61 -9.85 -16.37
CA ASP A 235 7.98 -10.35 -16.42
C ASP A 235 8.55 -10.52 -15.01
N LYS A 236 8.43 -9.49 -14.16
CA LYS A 236 8.87 -9.58 -12.76
C LYS A 236 8.09 -10.63 -11.95
N LEU A 237 6.80 -10.79 -12.22
CA LEU A 237 6.00 -11.83 -11.60
C LEU A 237 6.49 -13.21 -12.02
N ASN A 238 6.73 -13.43 -13.32
CA ASN A 238 7.29 -14.67 -13.86
C ASN A 238 8.67 -14.98 -13.30
N GLU A 239 9.50 -13.98 -13.00
CA GLU A 239 10.76 -14.19 -12.29
C GLU A 239 10.56 -14.63 -10.84
N LEU A 240 9.47 -14.21 -10.17
CA LEU A 240 9.19 -14.48 -8.77
C LEU A 240 8.48 -15.82 -8.54
N ILE A 241 7.39 -16.10 -9.24
CA ILE A 241 6.51 -17.24 -8.96
C ILE A 241 6.76 -18.44 -9.87
N ALA A 242 6.36 -19.63 -9.41
CA ALA A 242 6.53 -20.91 -10.10
C ALA A 242 5.19 -21.60 -10.47
N PHE A 243 4.06 -20.96 -10.21
CA PHE A 243 2.72 -21.50 -10.47
C PHE A 243 2.01 -20.76 -11.62
N PRO A 244 1.04 -21.41 -12.30
CA PRO A 244 0.29 -20.78 -13.38
C PRO A 244 -0.72 -19.75 -12.84
N TYR A 245 -0.93 -18.70 -13.62
CA TYR A 245 -1.91 -17.65 -13.34
C TYR A 245 -2.43 -17.05 -14.66
N SER A 246 -3.55 -16.33 -14.58
CA SER A 246 -4.02 -15.44 -15.64
C SER A 246 -4.16 -14.01 -15.11
N VAL A 247 -3.91 -13.01 -15.95
CA VAL A 247 -4.15 -11.61 -15.61
C VAL A 247 -5.62 -11.30 -15.91
N VAL A 248 -6.37 -10.85 -14.91
CA VAL A 248 -7.81 -10.56 -15.03
C VAL A 248 -8.13 -9.07 -15.00
N ASN A 249 -7.25 -8.25 -14.41
CA ASN A 249 -7.43 -6.80 -14.36
C ASN A 249 -6.09 -6.07 -14.28
N GLN A 250 -6.10 -4.78 -14.63
CA GLN A 250 -4.99 -3.86 -14.44
C GLN A 250 -5.54 -2.52 -13.94
N GLN A 251 -4.86 -1.94 -12.95
CA GLN A 251 -5.24 -0.66 -12.35
C GLN A 251 -4.02 0.25 -12.26
N TRP A 252 -4.26 1.56 -12.16
CA TRP A 252 -3.22 2.59 -12.05
C TRP A 252 -3.63 3.66 -11.04
N GLY A 253 -2.64 4.27 -10.38
CA GLY A 253 -2.80 5.43 -9.52
C GLY A 253 -1.51 6.24 -9.37
N PHE A 254 -1.63 7.48 -8.91
CA PHE A 254 -0.49 8.36 -8.65
C PHE A 254 -0.17 8.40 -7.15
N ARG A 255 1.10 8.18 -6.80
CA ARG A 255 1.59 8.35 -5.43
C ARG A 255 2.06 9.80 -5.22
N PRO A 256 1.67 10.47 -4.12
CA PRO A 256 2.20 11.79 -3.77
C PRO A 256 3.59 11.65 -3.13
N THR A 257 4.63 11.43 -3.95
CA THR A 257 6.02 11.28 -3.47
C THR A 257 6.79 12.59 -3.42
#